data_AF-A0A7I9XQ17-F1
#
_entry.id   AF-A0A7I9XQ17-F1
#
_cell.length_a   1.000
_cell.length_b   1.000
_cell.length_c   1.000
_cell.angle_alpha   90.00
_cell.angle_beta   90.00
_cell.angle_gamma   90.00
#
_symmetry.space_group_name_H-M   'P 1'
#
loop_
_entity.id
_entity.type
_entity.pdbx_description
1 polymer ?
#
loop_
_entity_poly.entity_id
_entity_poly.type
_entity_poly.pdbx_seq_one_letter_code
_entity_poly.pdbx_strand_id
1 'polypeptide(L)'
;MPEPIVADVLAVRLFEVVAFGLFAFGWWYALRTRSMIVLGGYVGATLTVVFDWMFNTKWFFNVLYSSNFIPLFRIGDTVQPVALLFTYAFFFGIPTAFLARNRAWLDRRFGTWGWLVVFLGMGVLQPLFEIPMVSWLHLWTYYQAPQYLVGGVIWSNIWFSGLLGVSCYGALRLALRWEDTNRLPQNPTEDKLRQLATGAAGIWSAFYLSTLVQLMLWYAVVTPWISSPRDF
;
A
#
# COMPACT_ATOMS: atom_id res chain seq x y z
N MET A 1 16.19 18.85 -18.65
CA MET A 1 15.44 18.47 -17.43
C MET A 1 14.00 18.25 -17.85
N PRO A 2 13.37 17.12 -17.50
CA PRO A 2 11.95 16.91 -17.77
C PRO A 2 11.12 17.92 -16.96
N GLU A 3 10.11 18.50 -17.57
CA GLU A 3 9.22 19.47 -16.91
C GLU A 3 8.48 18.81 -15.73
N PRO A 4 8.27 19.54 -14.62
CA PRO A 4 7.48 19.03 -13.51
C PRO A 4 6.05 18.76 -13.95
N ILE A 5 5.46 17.65 -13.48
CA ILE A 5 4.05 17.35 -13.72
C ILE A 5 3.21 18.36 -12.95
N VAL A 6 2.38 19.13 -13.64
CA VAL A 6 1.49 20.12 -13.02
C VAL A 6 0.05 19.65 -13.22
N ALA A 7 -0.47 18.91 -12.24
CA ALA A 7 -1.89 18.57 -12.18
C ALA A 7 -2.71 19.79 -11.74
N ASP A 8 -4.00 19.79 -12.03
CA ASP A 8 -4.92 20.83 -11.55
C ASP A 8 -4.86 20.94 -10.01
N VAL A 9 -4.71 22.17 -9.50
CA VAL A 9 -4.53 22.42 -8.06
C VAL A 9 -5.75 21.97 -7.26
N LEU A 10 -6.96 22.18 -7.79
CA LEU A 10 -8.18 21.76 -7.12
C LEU A 10 -8.26 20.23 -7.06
N ALA A 11 -7.94 19.53 -8.15
CA ALA A 11 -7.87 18.06 -8.18
C ALA A 11 -6.90 17.51 -7.14
N VAL A 12 -5.69 18.10 -7.02
CA VAL A 12 -4.69 17.70 -6.02
C VAL A 12 -5.21 17.91 -4.60
N ARG A 13 -5.81 19.07 -4.30
CA ARG A 13 -6.33 19.38 -2.95
C ARG A 13 -7.52 18.50 -2.59
N LEU A 14 -8.42 18.24 -3.53
CA LEU A 14 -9.53 17.31 -3.33
C LEU A 14 -9.01 15.89 -3.04
N PHE A 15 -8.01 15.43 -3.79
CA PHE A 15 -7.37 14.14 -3.53
C PHE A 15 -6.74 14.07 -2.14
N GLU A 16 -6.01 15.11 -1.71
CA GLU A 16 -5.41 15.17 -0.37
C GLU A 16 -6.46 15.11 0.75
N VAL A 17 -7.55 15.86 0.61
CA VAL A 17 -8.67 15.85 1.56
C VAL A 17 -9.34 14.48 1.61
N VAL A 18 -9.59 13.86 0.45
CA VAL A 18 -10.18 12.51 0.38
C VAL A 18 -9.25 11.48 0.99
N ALA A 19 -7.96 11.52 0.64
CA ALA A 19 -6.95 10.61 1.18
C ALA A 19 -6.84 10.74 2.70
N PHE A 20 -6.79 11.97 3.24
CA PHE A 20 -6.79 12.20 4.67
C PHE A 20 -8.08 11.73 5.35
N GLY A 21 -9.25 11.99 4.75
CA GLY A 21 -10.54 11.53 5.26
C GLY A 21 -10.62 10.00 5.34
N LEU A 22 -10.14 9.31 4.30
CA LEU A 22 -10.03 7.84 4.28
C LEU A 22 -9.04 7.34 5.34
N PHE A 23 -7.90 8.01 5.51
CA PHE A 23 -6.96 7.71 6.58
C PHE A 23 -7.60 7.86 7.98
N ALA A 24 -8.32 8.95 8.24
CA ALA A 24 -9.00 9.17 9.51
C ALA A 24 -10.09 8.12 9.76
N PHE A 25 -10.87 7.78 8.73
CA PHE A 25 -11.85 6.71 8.79
C PHE A 25 -11.21 5.36 9.07
N GLY A 26 -10.11 5.03 8.39
CA GLY A 26 -9.36 3.80 8.60
C GLY A 26 -8.80 3.68 10.01
N TRP A 27 -8.25 4.78 10.55
CA TRP A 27 -7.77 4.86 11.93
C TRP A 27 -8.89 4.61 12.93
N TRP A 28 -10.01 5.32 12.77
CA TRP A 28 -11.21 5.12 13.58
C TRP A 28 -11.71 3.67 13.50
N TYR A 29 -11.75 3.09 12.29
CA TYR A 29 -12.18 1.72 12.08
C TYR A 29 -11.26 0.70 12.76
N ALA A 30 -9.94 0.88 12.63
CA ALA A 30 -8.94 0.06 13.28
C ALA A 30 -9.10 0.08 14.80
N LEU A 31 -9.28 1.26 15.41
CA LEU A 31 -9.58 1.38 16.85
C LEU A 31 -10.87 0.65 17.24
N ARG A 32 -11.90 0.66 16.40
CA ARG A 32 -13.18 -0.03 16.64
C ARG A 32 -13.06 -1.55 16.60
N THR A 33 -12.00 -2.11 16.02
CA THR A 33 -11.76 -3.57 16.07
C THR A 33 -11.36 -4.05 17.47
N ARG A 34 -10.94 -3.13 18.36
CA ARG A 34 -10.44 -3.43 19.72
C ARG A 34 -9.28 -4.44 19.74
N SER A 35 -8.57 -4.60 18.63
CA SER A 35 -7.37 -5.45 18.52
C SER A 35 -6.15 -4.57 18.27
N MET A 36 -5.18 -4.62 19.18
CA MET A 36 -3.92 -3.86 19.02
C MET A 36 -3.09 -4.40 17.85
N ILE A 37 -3.22 -5.69 17.52
CA ILE A 37 -2.61 -6.28 16.31
C ILE A 37 -3.17 -5.64 15.04
N VAL A 38 -4.50 -5.47 14.95
CA VAL A 38 -5.12 -4.86 13.77
C VAL A 38 -4.76 -3.37 13.67
N LEU A 39 -4.73 -2.65 14.80
CA LEU A 39 -4.22 -1.28 14.84
C LEU A 39 -2.76 -1.22 14.41
N GLY A 40 -1.94 -2.16 14.87
CA GLY A 40 -0.54 -2.32 14.49
C GLY A 40 -0.39 -2.53 12.99
N GLY A 41 -1.22 -3.39 12.39
CA GLY A 41 -1.26 -3.59 10.95
C GLY A 41 -1.62 -2.32 10.18
N TYR A 42 -2.60 -1.56 10.67
CA TYR A 42 -2.98 -0.28 10.07
C TYR A 42 -1.85 0.76 10.13
N VAL A 43 -1.18 0.88 11.29
CA VAL A 43 0.00 1.72 11.47
C VAL A 43 1.13 1.28 10.55
N GLY A 44 1.43 -0.03 10.52
CA GLY A 44 2.45 -0.61 9.65
C GLY A 44 2.21 -0.27 8.19
N ALA A 45 0.99 -0.45 7.71
CA ALA A 45 0.61 -0.10 6.33
C ALA A 45 0.79 1.39 6.04
N THR A 46 0.41 2.28 6.96
CA THR A 46 0.59 3.73 6.83
C THR A 46 2.07 4.09 6.69
N LEU A 47 2.92 3.47 7.51
CA LEU A 47 4.36 3.75 7.54
C LEU A 47 5.13 3.12 6.39
N THR A 48 4.49 2.30 5.55
CA THR A 48 5.14 1.71 4.37
C THR A 48 5.60 2.76 3.35
N VAL A 49 5.12 4.00 3.43
CA VAL A 49 5.66 5.12 2.62
C VAL A 49 7.19 5.27 2.75
N VAL A 50 7.74 4.84 3.90
CA VAL A 50 9.19 4.90 4.16
C VAL A 50 9.95 3.91 3.28
N PHE A 51 9.31 2.89 2.73
CA PHE A 51 9.92 2.01 1.73
C PHE A 51 9.51 2.42 0.30
N ASP A 52 8.34 3.03 0.17
CA ASP A 52 7.79 3.49 -1.11
C ASP A 52 8.73 4.44 -1.86
N TRP A 53 9.41 5.36 -1.17
CA TRP A 53 10.37 6.25 -1.86
C TRP A 53 11.53 5.47 -2.50
N MET A 54 11.98 4.36 -1.88
CA MET A 54 13.02 3.49 -2.45
C MET A 54 12.49 2.73 -3.66
N PHE A 55 11.19 2.46 -3.70
CA PHE A 55 10.57 1.76 -4.82
C PHE A 55 10.20 2.69 -5.98
N ASN A 56 9.89 3.95 -5.68
CA ASN A 56 9.46 4.96 -6.64
C ASN A 56 10.61 5.73 -7.29
N THR A 57 11.84 5.56 -6.81
CA THR A 57 13.05 5.96 -7.55
C THR A 57 13.21 5.10 -8.81
N LYS A 58 14.24 5.37 -9.64
CA LYS A 58 14.52 4.82 -10.99
C LYS A 58 14.49 3.29 -11.16
N TRP A 59 14.16 2.57 -10.11
CA TRP A 59 14.34 1.14 -9.95
C TRP A 59 13.08 0.30 -10.12
N PHE A 60 11.91 0.69 -9.61
CA PHE A 60 10.73 -0.20 -9.67
C PHE A 60 9.55 0.50 -10.33
N PHE A 61 9.03 1.53 -9.70
CA PHE A 61 7.86 2.20 -10.25
C PHE A 61 8.23 3.33 -11.20
N ASN A 62 9.40 3.96 -11.02
CA ASN A 62 9.86 5.10 -11.83
C ASN A 62 8.72 6.11 -12.08
N VAL A 63 8.16 6.60 -10.98
CA VAL A 63 6.96 7.47 -10.96
C VAL A 63 7.38 8.89 -10.64
N LEU A 64 6.73 9.90 -11.20
CA LEU A 64 6.83 11.28 -10.69
C LEU A 64 5.47 11.79 -10.27
N TYR A 65 5.44 12.51 -9.16
CA TYR A 65 4.24 13.13 -8.61
C TYR A 65 4.15 14.58 -9.05
N SER A 66 2.94 15.11 -9.08
CA SER A 66 2.74 16.53 -9.36
C SER A 66 3.43 17.43 -8.34
N SER A 67 4.01 18.54 -8.80
CA SER A 67 4.63 19.55 -7.93
C SER A 67 3.63 20.28 -7.02
N ASN A 68 2.33 20.18 -7.31
CA ASN A 68 1.27 20.85 -6.55
C ASN A 68 0.91 20.15 -5.23
N PHE A 69 1.38 18.92 -5.02
CA PHE A 69 1.19 18.20 -3.76
C PHE A 69 1.86 18.90 -2.57
N ILE A 70 1.26 18.77 -1.40
CA ILE A 70 1.90 19.14 -0.13
C ILE A 70 3.09 18.19 0.09
N PRO A 71 4.32 18.71 0.18
CA PRO A 71 5.52 17.88 0.31
C PRO A 71 5.60 17.28 1.71
N LEU A 72 5.86 15.97 1.79
CA LEU A 72 6.29 15.30 3.02
C LEU A 72 7.79 15.45 3.21
N PHE A 73 8.56 15.11 2.17
CA PHE A 73 9.99 15.37 2.06
C PHE A 73 10.38 15.45 0.57
N ARG A 74 11.64 15.83 0.32
CA ARG A 74 12.22 15.88 -1.02
C ARG A 74 13.45 14.98 -1.08
N ILE A 75 13.65 14.32 -2.22
CA ILE A 75 14.88 13.59 -2.54
C ILE A 75 15.37 14.12 -3.89
N GLY A 76 16.50 14.82 -3.87
CA GLY A 76 16.92 15.66 -5.01
C GLY A 76 15.80 16.63 -5.38
N ASP A 77 15.46 16.69 -6.66
CA ASP A 77 14.41 17.59 -7.17
C ASP A 77 12.99 16.98 -7.10
N THR A 78 12.85 15.74 -6.61
CA THR A 78 11.55 15.07 -6.56
C THR A 78 10.84 15.28 -5.23
N VAL A 79 9.58 15.68 -5.30
CA VAL A 79 8.68 15.80 -4.14
C VAL A 79 8.05 14.44 -3.84
N GLN A 80 8.09 14.03 -2.57
CA GLN A 80 7.27 12.93 -2.05
C GLN A 80 6.05 13.54 -1.34
N PRO A 81 4.81 13.29 -1.82
CA PRO A 81 3.59 13.84 -1.24
C PRO A 81 3.28 13.31 0.17
N VAL A 82 2.74 14.16 1.03
CA VAL A 82 2.08 13.70 2.28
C VAL A 82 0.93 12.74 1.96
N ALA A 83 0.22 12.98 0.85
CA ALA A 83 -0.91 12.17 0.44
C ALA A 83 -0.58 10.68 0.27
N LEU A 84 0.68 10.32 -0.03
CA LEU A 84 1.09 8.92 -0.17
C LEU A 84 0.97 8.14 1.14
N LEU A 85 1.32 8.75 2.29
CA LEU A 85 1.09 8.13 3.62
C LEU A 85 -0.35 7.67 3.78
N PHE A 86 -1.28 8.54 3.37
CA PHE A 86 -2.71 8.32 3.51
C PHE A 86 -3.21 7.30 2.48
N THR A 87 -2.69 7.35 1.26
CA THR A 87 -3.03 6.39 0.20
C THR A 87 -2.63 4.98 0.59
N TYR A 88 -1.44 4.77 1.16
CA TYR A 88 -1.01 3.45 1.66
C TYR A 88 -1.91 2.92 2.78
N ALA A 89 -2.30 3.78 3.71
CA ALA A 89 -3.22 3.43 4.77
C ALA A 89 -4.61 3.07 4.24
N PHE A 90 -5.10 3.81 3.24
CA PHE A 90 -6.36 3.53 2.56
C PHE A 90 -6.29 2.22 1.76
N PHE A 91 -5.26 2.02 0.96
CA PHE A 91 -5.15 0.87 0.04
C PHE A 91 -4.86 -0.44 0.74
N PHE A 92 -4.02 -0.43 1.78
CA PHE A 92 -3.59 -1.67 2.42
C PHE A 92 -4.02 -1.73 3.89
N GLY A 93 -4.03 -0.61 4.60
CA GLY A 93 -4.47 -0.57 6.01
C GLY A 93 -5.95 -0.93 6.18
N ILE A 94 -6.86 -0.23 5.48
CA ILE A 94 -8.31 -0.45 5.62
C ILE A 94 -8.72 -1.83 5.15
N PRO A 95 -8.34 -2.32 3.94
CA PRO A 95 -8.73 -3.65 3.50
C PRO A 95 -8.20 -4.73 4.43
N THR A 96 -6.96 -4.63 4.90
CA THR A 96 -6.42 -5.66 5.79
C THR A 96 -7.14 -5.66 7.15
N ALA A 97 -7.45 -4.50 7.72
CA ALA A 97 -8.27 -4.40 8.93
C ALA A 97 -9.70 -4.94 8.72
N PHE A 98 -10.28 -4.67 7.56
CA PHE A 98 -11.60 -5.17 7.18
C PHE A 98 -11.60 -6.70 7.03
N LEU A 99 -10.64 -7.25 6.31
CA LEU A 99 -10.48 -8.69 6.11
C LEU A 99 -10.20 -9.42 7.43
N ALA A 100 -9.36 -8.85 8.31
CA ALA A 100 -9.08 -9.40 9.63
C ALA A 100 -10.35 -9.52 10.48
N ARG A 101 -11.18 -8.47 10.51
CA ARG A 101 -12.46 -8.46 11.26
C ARG A 101 -13.47 -9.44 10.66
N ASN A 102 -13.51 -9.58 9.34
CA ASN A 102 -14.48 -10.41 8.63
C ASN A 102 -13.96 -11.81 8.28
N ARG A 103 -12.82 -12.23 8.85
CA ARG A 103 -12.17 -13.52 8.54
C ARG A 103 -13.11 -14.71 8.66
N ALA A 104 -13.92 -14.75 9.72
CA ALA A 104 -14.84 -15.86 9.98
C ALA A 104 -15.99 -15.92 8.96
N TRP A 105 -16.37 -14.79 8.37
CA TRP A 105 -17.32 -14.78 7.26
C TRP A 105 -16.66 -15.26 5.97
N LEU A 106 -15.45 -14.78 5.67
CA LEU A 106 -14.68 -15.19 4.49
C LEU A 106 -14.43 -16.70 4.49
N ASP A 107 -13.97 -17.24 5.62
CA ASP A 107 -13.70 -18.66 5.81
C ASP A 107 -14.96 -19.51 5.65
N ARG A 108 -16.10 -19.06 6.20
CA ARG A 108 -17.38 -19.78 6.06
C ARG A 108 -17.92 -19.75 4.63
N ARG A 109 -17.77 -18.63 3.92
CA ARG A 109 -18.36 -18.44 2.60
C ARG A 109 -17.51 -19.05 1.48
N PHE A 110 -16.19 -18.91 1.57
CA PHE A 110 -15.26 -19.24 0.50
C PHE A 110 -14.23 -20.31 0.89
N GLY A 111 -14.07 -20.62 2.19
CA GLY A 111 -13.07 -21.58 2.66
C GLY A 111 -11.66 -21.20 2.19
N THR A 112 -10.94 -22.17 1.62
CA THR A 112 -9.61 -21.96 1.03
C THR A 112 -9.61 -21.04 -0.19
N TRP A 113 -10.72 -20.92 -0.92
CA TRP A 113 -10.83 -19.98 -2.04
C TRP A 113 -10.85 -18.52 -1.59
N GLY A 114 -11.05 -18.25 -0.30
CA GLY A 114 -10.97 -16.90 0.26
C GLY A 114 -9.67 -16.18 -0.06
N TRP A 115 -8.55 -16.90 -0.16
CA TRP A 115 -7.25 -16.33 -0.56
C TRP A 115 -7.26 -15.81 -2.00
N LEU A 116 -7.84 -16.58 -2.93
CA LEU A 116 -7.99 -16.13 -4.32
C LEU A 116 -8.95 -14.94 -4.42
N VAL A 117 -10.03 -14.94 -3.64
CA VAL A 117 -10.96 -13.80 -3.58
C VAL A 117 -10.26 -12.53 -3.11
N VAL A 118 -9.41 -12.62 -2.08
CA VAL A 118 -8.59 -11.49 -1.62
C VAL A 118 -7.61 -11.05 -2.71
N PHE A 119 -6.92 -11.99 -3.35
CA PHE A 119 -5.98 -11.70 -4.43
C PHE A 119 -6.66 -10.92 -5.57
N LEU A 120 -7.76 -11.46 -6.11
CA LEU A 120 -8.48 -10.86 -7.22
C LEU A 120 -9.12 -9.52 -6.82
N GLY A 121 -9.70 -9.44 -5.62
CA GLY A 121 -10.31 -8.22 -5.11
C GLY A 121 -9.30 -7.07 -5.00
N MET A 122 -8.14 -7.34 -4.40
CA MET A 122 -7.08 -6.34 -4.25
C MET A 122 -6.43 -5.98 -5.59
N GLY A 123 -6.26 -6.97 -6.48
CA GLY A 123 -5.81 -6.73 -7.85
C GLY A 123 -6.76 -5.85 -8.64
N VAL A 124 -8.08 -6.02 -8.51
CA VAL A 124 -9.08 -5.19 -9.21
C VAL A 124 -9.24 -3.79 -8.59
N LEU A 125 -9.10 -3.66 -7.27
CA LEU A 125 -9.19 -2.36 -6.60
C LEU A 125 -8.09 -1.39 -7.03
N GLN A 126 -6.88 -1.91 -7.29
CA GLN A 126 -5.75 -1.07 -7.70
C GLN A 126 -6.00 -0.28 -9.00
N PRO A 127 -6.34 -0.89 -10.15
CA PRO A 127 -6.51 -0.14 -11.39
C PRO A 127 -7.75 0.75 -11.35
N LEU A 128 -8.81 0.34 -10.61
CA LEU A 128 -10.01 1.17 -10.43
C LEU A 128 -9.73 2.49 -9.73
N PHE A 129 -8.74 2.52 -8.85
CA PHE A 129 -8.29 3.74 -8.22
C PHE A 129 -7.22 4.44 -9.02
N GLU A 130 -6.18 3.72 -9.44
CA GLU A 130 -4.96 4.34 -9.92
C GLU A 130 -5.09 4.87 -11.34
N ILE A 131 -5.87 4.20 -12.21
CA ILE A 131 -6.09 4.68 -13.59
C ILE A 131 -6.73 6.07 -13.60
N PRO A 132 -7.81 6.37 -12.86
CA PRO A 132 -8.33 7.73 -12.76
C PRO A 132 -7.28 8.77 -12.32
N MET A 133 -6.44 8.43 -11.35
CA MET A 133 -5.45 9.35 -10.79
C MET A 133 -4.34 9.67 -11.80
N VAL A 134 -3.92 8.68 -12.59
CA VAL A 134 -2.85 8.82 -13.58
C VAL A 134 -3.35 9.34 -14.93
N SER A 135 -4.43 8.76 -15.44
CA SER A 135 -4.93 9.05 -16.80
C SER A 135 -5.86 10.24 -16.90
N TRP A 136 -6.63 10.56 -15.84
CA TRP A 136 -7.63 11.63 -15.90
C TRP A 136 -7.23 12.85 -15.08
N LEU A 137 -6.71 12.62 -13.87
CA LEU A 137 -6.31 13.70 -12.95
C LEU A 137 -4.83 14.05 -13.07
N HIS A 138 -4.02 13.22 -13.73
CA HIS A 138 -2.59 13.40 -13.92
C HIS A 138 -1.81 13.71 -12.64
N LEU A 139 -2.26 13.15 -11.51
CA LEU A 139 -1.65 13.37 -10.20
C LEU A 139 -0.22 12.82 -10.16
N TRP A 140 0.04 11.73 -10.86
CA TRP A 140 1.37 11.17 -11.07
C TRP A 140 1.47 10.46 -12.42
N THR A 141 2.71 10.24 -12.86
CA THR A 141 3.01 9.58 -14.14
C THR A 141 4.06 8.51 -13.94
N TYR A 142 3.80 7.34 -14.52
CA TYR A 142 4.75 6.23 -14.62
C TYR A 142 5.60 6.36 -15.89
N TYR A 143 6.92 6.29 -15.74
CA TYR A 143 7.89 6.36 -16.84
C TYR A 143 8.38 4.96 -17.20
N GLN A 144 7.45 4.14 -17.71
CA GLN A 144 7.75 2.79 -18.23
C GLN A 144 7.37 2.67 -19.71
N ALA A 145 7.81 1.59 -20.34
CA ALA A 145 7.49 1.32 -21.73
C ALA A 145 5.97 1.21 -21.96
N PRO A 146 5.42 1.76 -23.06
CA PRO A 146 3.97 1.72 -23.30
C PRO A 146 3.35 0.33 -23.24
N GLN A 147 4.08 -0.71 -23.67
CA GLN A 147 3.60 -2.11 -23.61
C GLN A 147 3.43 -2.65 -22.18
N TYR A 148 3.97 -1.97 -21.17
CA TYR A 148 3.80 -2.34 -19.76
C TYR A 148 2.74 -1.49 -19.04
N LEU A 149 2.13 -0.53 -19.75
CA LEU A 149 1.13 0.37 -19.18
C LEU A 149 -0.30 -0.02 -19.59
N VAL A 150 -1.21 -0.01 -18.63
CA VAL A 150 -2.65 -0.14 -18.82
C VAL A 150 -3.29 1.09 -18.17
N GLY A 151 -3.88 1.98 -18.98
CA GLY A 151 -4.42 3.25 -18.46
C GLY A 151 -3.36 4.11 -17.76
N GLY A 152 -2.13 4.13 -18.29
CA GLY A 152 -0.99 4.85 -17.70
C GLY A 152 -0.37 4.19 -16.47
N VAL A 153 -0.93 3.09 -15.99
CA VAL A 153 -0.48 2.36 -14.79
C VAL A 153 0.28 1.11 -15.19
N ILE A 154 1.35 0.78 -14.47
CA ILE A 154 2.11 -0.44 -14.74
C ILE A 154 1.23 -1.66 -14.46
N TRP A 155 0.98 -2.52 -15.46
CA TRP A 155 0.05 -3.64 -15.25
C TRP A 155 0.53 -4.63 -14.19
N SER A 156 1.84 -4.72 -13.96
CA SER A 156 2.38 -5.59 -12.92
C SER A 156 2.06 -5.09 -11.49
N ASN A 157 1.62 -3.83 -11.33
CA ASN A 157 1.05 -3.34 -10.06
C ASN A 157 -0.28 -4.03 -9.72
N ILE A 158 -1.08 -4.43 -10.72
CA ILE A 158 -2.33 -5.17 -10.52
C ILE A 158 -2.03 -6.51 -9.83
N TRP A 159 -1.08 -7.26 -10.39
CA TRP A 159 -0.61 -8.51 -9.81
C TRP A 159 0.00 -8.29 -8.42
N PHE A 160 0.87 -7.28 -8.30
CA PHE A 160 1.55 -6.96 -7.05
C PHE A 160 0.57 -6.59 -5.94
N SER A 161 -0.47 -5.80 -6.22
CA SER A 161 -1.51 -5.46 -5.25
C SER A 161 -2.31 -6.67 -4.80
N GLY A 162 -2.60 -7.61 -5.71
CA GLY A 162 -3.20 -8.89 -5.35
C GLY A 162 -2.33 -9.69 -4.39
N LEU A 163 -1.05 -9.86 -4.74
CA LEU A 163 -0.06 -10.59 -3.93
C LEU A 163 0.10 -9.95 -2.55
N LEU A 164 0.30 -8.64 -2.53
CA LEU A 164 0.48 -7.87 -1.31
C LEU A 164 -0.75 -7.94 -0.41
N GLY A 165 -1.95 -7.83 -0.98
CA GLY A 165 -3.19 -7.97 -0.23
C GLY A 165 -3.33 -9.33 0.46
N VAL A 166 -3.00 -10.41 -0.25
CA VAL A 166 -2.96 -11.77 0.32
C VAL A 166 -1.91 -11.87 1.42
N SER A 167 -0.68 -11.39 1.17
CA SER A 167 0.42 -11.46 2.13
C SER A 167 0.11 -10.68 3.41
N CYS A 168 -0.41 -9.46 3.30
CA CYS A 168 -0.82 -8.64 4.44
C CYS A 168 -1.96 -9.30 5.23
N TYR A 169 -2.96 -9.84 4.54
CA TYR A 169 -4.05 -10.58 5.18
C TYR A 169 -3.52 -11.82 5.91
N GLY A 170 -2.64 -12.58 5.28
CA GLY A 170 -2.03 -13.76 5.88
C GLY A 170 -1.17 -13.44 7.10
N ALA A 171 -0.34 -12.39 7.02
CA ALA A 171 0.47 -11.93 8.13
C ALA A 171 -0.38 -11.55 9.35
N LEU A 172 -1.47 -10.79 9.15
CA LEU A 172 -2.37 -10.46 10.26
C LEU A 172 -3.12 -11.67 10.80
N ARG A 173 -3.53 -12.62 9.95
CA ARG A 173 -4.14 -13.88 10.42
C ARG A 173 -3.19 -14.67 11.29
N LEU A 174 -1.92 -14.78 10.90
CA LEU A 174 -0.89 -15.48 11.66
C LEU A 174 -0.61 -14.76 12.99
N ALA A 175 -0.46 -13.44 12.98
CA ALA A 175 -0.26 -12.65 14.18
C ALA A 175 -1.42 -12.83 15.19
N LEU A 176 -2.66 -12.75 14.71
CA LEU A 176 -3.85 -12.97 15.53
C LEU A 176 -3.89 -14.39 16.12
N ARG A 177 -3.52 -15.41 15.33
CA ARG A 177 -3.48 -16.81 15.79
C ARG A 177 -2.39 -17.02 16.83
N TRP A 178 -1.21 -16.43 16.66
CA TRP A 178 -0.09 -16.59 17.60
C TRP A 178 -0.40 -16.00 18.98
N GLU A 179 -1.04 -14.83 19.04
CA GLU A 179 -1.43 -14.19 20.30
C GLU A 179 -2.50 -15.00 21.06
N ASP A 180 -3.42 -15.68 20.35
CA ASP A 180 -4.41 -16.57 20.99
C ASP A 180 -3.73 -17.77 21.70
N THR A 181 -2.58 -18.24 21.21
CA THR A 181 -1.82 -19.38 21.76
C THR A 181 -0.80 -19.01 22.84
N ASN A 182 -0.19 -17.83 22.78
CA ASN A 182 0.91 -17.43 23.67
C ASN A 182 0.45 -16.42 24.72
N ARG A 183 -0.37 -16.87 25.68
CA ARG A 183 -0.73 -16.03 26.83
C ARG A 183 0.38 -16.04 27.87
N LEU A 184 1.19 -14.97 27.91
CA LEU A 184 1.77 -14.45 29.16
C LEU A 184 2.15 -12.98 28.97
N PRO A 185 1.42 -12.06 29.62
CA PRO A 185 2.04 -10.81 30.09
C PRO A 185 1.64 -10.48 31.53
N GLN A 186 2.63 -10.13 32.35
CA GLN A 186 2.41 -9.57 33.68
C GLN A 186 2.04 -8.06 33.63
N ASN A 187 2.36 -7.36 32.54
CA ASN A 187 2.12 -5.93 32.35
C ASN A 187 1.16 -5.63 31.16
N PRO A 188 -0.02 -5.03 31.39
CA PRO A 188 -1.00 -4.71 30.35
C PRO A 188 -0.53 -3.72 29.28
N THR A 189 0.38 -2.80 29.61
CA THR A 189 0.86 -1.79 28.65
C THR A 189 1.86 -2.40 27.66
N GLU A 190 2.77 -3.21 28.19
CA GLU A 190 3.77 -3.93 27.40
C GLU A 190 3.10 -4.89 26.42
N ASP A 191 2.04 -5.57 26.85
CA ASP A 191 1.23 -6.45 25.99
C ASP A 191 0.60 -5.71 24.81
N LYS A 192 0.02 -4.52 25.04
CA LYS A 192 -0.54 -3.69 23.96
C LYS A 192 0.52 -3.24 22.97
N LEU A 193 1.69 -2.82 23.46
CA LEU A 193 2.81 -2.40 22.62
C LEU A 193 3.37 -3.58 21.80
N ARG A 194 3.50 -4.76 22.41
CA ARG A 194 3.89 -5.99 21.72
C ARG A 194 2.92 -6.30 20.59
N GLN A 195 1.62 -6.35 20.88
CA GLN A 195 0.60 -6.65 19.87
C GLN A 195 0.62 -5.64 18.70
N LEU A 196 0.76 -4.34 19.03
CA LEU A 196 0.90 -3.28 18.03
C LEU A 196 2.13 -3.53 17.14
N ALA A 197 3.28 -3.79 17.75
CA ALA A 197 4.53 -4.08 17.04
C ALA A 197 4.43 -5.34 16.17
N THR A 198 3.83 -6.42 16.68
CA THR A 198 3.62 -7.66 15.94
C THR A 198 2.77 -7.43 14.69
N GLY A 199 1.67 -6.66 14.81
CA GLY A 199 0.83 -6.30 13.66
C GLY A 199 1.58 -5.49 12.61
N ALA A 200 2.32 -4.47 13.05
CA ALA A 200 3.10 -3.61 12.16
C ALA A 200 4.22 -4.40 11.44
N ALA A 201 4.99 -5.19 12.20
CA ALA A 201 6.07 -6.03 11.68
C ALA A 201 5.55 -7.09 10.70
N GLY A 202 4.37 -7.66 10.95
CA GLY A 202 3.73 -8.59 10.02
C GLY A 202 3.42 -7.94 8.67
N ILE A 203 2.89 -6.70 8.69
CA ILE A 203 2.62 -5.95 7.45
C ILE A 203 3.91 -5.60 6.72
N TRP A 204 4.93 -5.08 7.41
CA TRP A 204 6.22 -4.78 6.77
C TRP A 204 6.91 -6.01 6.20
N SER A 205 6.84 -7.15 6.90
CA SER A 205 7.36 -8.42 6.38
C SER A 205 6.61 -8.85 5.12
N ALA A 206 5.28 -8.74 5.11
CA ALA A 206 4.46 -9.03 3.95
C ALA A 206 4.79 -8.12 2.76
N PHE A 207 4.98 -6.81 2.99
CA PHE A 207 5.43 -5.87 2.00
C PHE A 207 6.79 -6.26 1.43
N TYR A 208 7.79 -6.44 2.29
CA TYR A 208 9.15 -6.75 1.87
C TYR A 208 9.22 -8.05 1.04
N LEU A 209 8.61 -9.13 1.52
CA LEU A 209 8.60 -10.41 0.81
C LEU A 209 7.84 -10.34 -0.51
N SER A 210 6.68 -9.68 -0.54
CA SER A 210 5.93 -9.51 -1.79
C SER A 210 6.72 -8.68 -2.79
N THR A 211 7.41 -7.63 -2.32
CA THR A 211 8.26 -6.83 -3.18
C THR A 211 9.40 -7.67 -3.73
N LEU A 212 10.11 -8.45 -2.91
CA LEU A 212 11.17 -9.35 -3.41
C LEU A 212 10.66 -10.32 -4.48
N VAL A 213 9.49 -10.92 -4.28
CA VAL A 213 8.85 -11.79 -5.29
C VAL A 213 8.59 -11.02 -6.57
N GLN A 214 8.05 -9.80 -6.48
CA GLN A 214 7.89 -8.92 -7.64
C GLN A 214 9.23 -8.59 -8.31
N LEU A 215 10.29 -8.34 -7.54
CA LEU A 215 11.62 -8.04 -8.08
C LEU A 215 12.18 -9.21 -8.87
N MET A 216 12.14 -10.40 -8.28
CA MET A 216 12.68 -11.61 -8.88
C MET A 216 11.90 -12.05 -10.12
N LEU A 217 10.58 -11.88 -10.13
CA LEU A 217 9.74 -12.37 -11.24
C LEU A 217 9.55 -11.34 -12.35
N TRP A 218 9.36 -10.06 -11.99
CA TRP A 218 9.04 -9.01 -12.95
C TRP A 218 10.30 -8.29 -13.44
N TYR A 219 11.06 -7.72 -12.52
CA TYR A 219 12.16 -6.83 -12.88
C TYR A 219 13.40 -7.57 -13.39
N ALA A 220 13.62 -8.82 -12.94
CA ALA A 220 14.67 -9.67 -13.49
C ALA A 220 14.40 -10.13 -14.93
N VAL A 221 13.14 -10.15 -15.38
CA VAL A 221 12.73 -10.71 -16.67
C VAL A 221 12.44 -9.63 -17.71
N VAL A 222 11.88 -8.49 -17.29
CA VAL A 222 11.22 -7.56 -18.21
C VAL A 222 12.05 -6.32 -18.56
N THR A 223 13.04 -5.93 -17.73
CA THR A 223 13.83 -4.67 -17.90
C THR A 223 13.00 -3.50 -18.47
N PRO A 224 11.95 -3.03 -17.77
CA PRO A 224 10.88 -2.22 -18.35
C PRO A 224 11.24 -0.74 -18.65
N TRP A 225 12.51 -0.37 -18.59
CA TRP A 225 12.99 1.01 -18.61
C TRP A 225 13.20 1.51 -20.04
N ILE A 226 12.53 2.60 -20.42
CA ILE A 226 12.87 3.35 -21.64
C ILE A 226 13.64 4.63 -21.30
N SER A 227 13.26 5.32 -20.23
CA SER A 227 13.87 6.59 -19.81
C SER A 227 13.52 6.90 -18.36
N SER A 228 14.51 7.34 -17.58
CA SER A 228 14.26 7.88 -16.25
C SER A 228 14.28 9.40 -16.31
N PRO A 229 13.22 10.09 -15.88
CA PRO A 229 13.29 11.53 -15.68
C PRO A 229 14.14 11.92 -14.47
N ARG A 230 14.56 10.93 -13.65
CA ARG A 230 15.41 11.11 -12.48
C ARG A 230 16.86 10.72 -12.79
N ASP A 231 17.80 11.57 -12.35
CA ASP A 231 19.23 11.36 -12.57
C ASP A 231 19.79 10.15 -11.80
N PHE A 232 19.23 9.83 -10.63
CA PHE A 232 19.65 8.73 -9.75
C PHE A 232 19.14 7.37 -10.21
#